data_AF-A0A509YTN1-F1
#
_entry.id   AF-A0A509YTN1-F1
#
_cell.length_a   1.000
_cell.length_b   1.000
_cell.length_c   1.000
_cell.angle_alpha   90.00
_cell.angle_beta   90.00
_cell.angle_gamma   90.00
#
_symmetry.space_group_name_H-M   'P 1'
#
loop_
_entity.id
_entity.type
_entity.pdbx_description
1 polymer ?
#
loop_
_entity_poly.entity_id
_entity_poly.type
_entity_poly.pdbx_seq_one_letter_code
_entity_poly.pdbx_strand_id
1 'polypeptide(L)'
;DRMFSGEKINFTEGRAVLHVALRNRSNSPILVDGKDVMPEVNRVLDKMKVFCQKVRSGDWKGFSGKSITDVVNIGIGGSDLGPLMVTEALKPYSTGGPKVWFV
;
A
#
# COMPACT_ATOMS: atom_id res chain seq x y z
N ASP A 1 12.17 -7.88 -19.56
CA ASP A 1 13.39 -8.15 -18.76
C ASP A 1 13.89 -6.92 -18.02
N ARG A 2 14.37 -5.87 -18.71
CA ARG A 2 14.95 -4.65 -18.11
C ARG A 2 14.14 -4.00 -16.97
N MET A 3 12.81 -3.88 -17.13
CA MET A 3 11.93 -3.35 -16.08
C MET A 3 11.93 -4.26 -14.83
N PHE A 4 11.79 -5.57 -15.03
CA PHE A 4 11.69 -6.56 -13.95
C PHE A 4 13.01 -6.74 -13.20
N SER A 5 14.14 -6.48 -13.85
CA SER A 5 15.48 -6.54 -13.24
C SER A 5 15.89 -5.28 -12.48
N GLY A 6 15.04 -4.24 -12.43
CA GLY A 6 15.34 -2.99 -11.71
C GLY A 6 16.22 -2.00 -12.46
N GLU A 7 16.40 -2.16 -13.78
CA GLU A 7 17.14 -1.20 -14.57
C GLU A 7 16.43 0.17 -14.59
N LYS A 8 17.20 1.27 -14.65
CA LYS A 8 16.70 2.64 -14.67
C LYS A 8 16.11 3.03 -16.04
N ILE A 9 15.03 2.35 -16.42
CA ILE A 9 14.35 2.54 -17.71
C ILE A 9 13.56 3.85 -17.80
N ASN A 10 13.22 4.48 -16.66
CA ASN A 10 12.77 5.86 -16.64
C ASN A 10 14.02 6.75 -16.71
N PHE A 11 14.54 6.90 -17.94
CA PHE A 11 15.83 7.52 -18.21
C PHE A 11 15.81 9.04 -18.05
N THR A 12 14.67 9.71 -18.22
CA THR A 12 14.55 11.16 -18.03
C THR A 12 14.68 11.56 -16.55
N GLU A 13 14.26 10.69 -15.63
CA GLU A 13 14.37 10.92 -14.19
C GLU A 13 15.47 10.07 -13.51
N GLY A 14 16.15 9.19 -14.26
CA GLY A 14 17.17 8.29 -13.72
C GLY A 14 16.63 7.27 -12.70
N ARG A 15 15.44 6.72 -12.93
CA ARG A 15 14.71 5.85 -11.96
C ARG A 15 14.40 4.46 -12.49
N ALA A 16 14.40 3.48 -11.58
CA ALA A 16 13.81 2.17 -11.83
C ALA A 16 12.26 2.25 -11.79
N VAL A 17 11.58 1.34 -12.48
CA VAL A 17 10.10 1.28 -12.53
C VAL A 17 9.63 -0.08 -12.02
N LEU A 18 9.28 -0.15 -10.74
CA LEU A 18 9.15 -1.42 -10.01
C LEU A 18 7.82 -1.64 -9.28
N HIS A 19 6.70 -1.18 -9.84
CA HIS A 19 5.37 -1.53 -9.31
C HIS A 19 5.13 -3.07 -9.28
N VAL A 20 5.86 -3.84 -10.09
CA VAL A 20 5.86 -5.31 -10.04
C VAL A 20 6.48 -5.87 -8.76
N ALA A 21 7.48 -5.20 -8.18
CA ALA A 21 8.11 -5.63 -6.92
C ALA A 21 7.12 -5.55 -5.75
N LEU A 22 6.24 -4.53 -5.74
CA LEU A 22 5.20 -4.35 -4.71
C LEU A 22 4.22 -5.53 -4.60
N ARG A 23 4.10 -6.32 -5.68
CA ARG A 23 3.22 -7.49 -5.76
C ARG A 23 3.99 -8.78 -6.08
N ASN A 24 5.31 -8.80 -5.91
CA ASN A 24 6.13 -9.99 -6.12
C ASN A 24 5.94 -10.97 -4.96
N ARG A 25 5.01 -11.92 -5.12
CA ARG A 25 4.72 -12.94 -4.10
C ARG A 25 5.77 -14.05 -4.02
N SER A 26 6.60 -14.19 -5.05
CA SER A 26 7.67 -15.21 -5.08
C SER A 26 8.84 -14.85 -4.16
N ASN A 27 8.96 -13.57 -3.77
CA ASN A 27 10.12 -13.03 -3.05
C ASN A 27 11.46 -13.27 -3.75
N SER A 28 11.46 -13.49 -5.07
CA SER A 28 12.69 -13.44 -5.86
C SER A 28 13.35 -12.05 -5.70
N PRO A 29 14.68 -11.99 -5.46
CA PRO A 29 15.37 -10.72 -5.29
C PRO A 29 15.22 -9.80 -6.51
N ILE A 30 15.00 -8.51 -6.27
CA ILE A 30 14.99 -7.47 -7.30
C ILE A 30 15.93 -6.35 -6.83
N LEU A 31 17.01 -6.13 -7.57
CA LEU A 31 18.07 -5.22 -7.15
C LEU A 31 17.86 -3.81 -7.70
N VAL A 32 18.04 -2.81 -6.84
CA VAL A 32 18.23 -1.41 -7.23
C VAL A 32 19.50 -0.91 -6.55
N ASP A 33 20.42 -0.35 -7.32
CA ASP A 33 21.73 0.13 -6.83
C ASP A 33 22.46 -0.94 -5.98
N GLY A 34 22.39 -2.21 -6.41
CA GLY A 34 23.02 -3.36 -5.75
C GLY A 34 22.29 -3.91 -4.52
N LYS A 35 21.15 -3.33 -4.13
CA LYS A 35 20.40 -3.75 -2.95
C LYS A 35 19.05 -4.37 -3.33
N ASP A 36 18.73 -5.52 -2.73
CA ASP A 36 17.40 -6.13 -2.87
C ASP A 36 16.33 -5.28 -2.19
N VAL A 37 15.26 -4.96 -2.93
CA VAL A 37 14.13 -4.17 -2.44
C VAL A 37 13.07 -5.00 -1.73
N MET A 38 13.05 -6.32 -1.93
CA MET A 38 12.00 -7.20 -1.40
C MET A 38 11.89 -7.18 0.14
N PRO A 39 12.98 -7.12 0.93
CA PRO A 39 12.89 -7.00 2.39
C PRO A 39 12.12 -5.76 2.84
N GLU A 40 12.34 -4.60 2.19
CA GLU A 40 11.65 -3.36 2.54
C GLU A 40 10.18 -3.36 2.10
N VAL A 41 9.88 -3.93 0.92
CA VAL A 41 8.49 -4.14 0.46
C VAL A 41 7.72 -4.95 1.50
N ASN A 42 8.26 -6.09 1.94
CA ASN A 42 7.61 -6.95 2.92
C ASN A 42 7.51 -6.28 4.30
N ARG A 43 8.55 -5.56 4.74
CA ARG A 43 8.52 -4.81 6.00
C ARG A 43 7.37 -3.79 6.04
N VAL A 44 7.12 -3.09 4.94
CA VAL A 44 6.01 -2.12 4.86
C VAL A 44 4.65 -2.83 4.82
N LEU A 45 4.51 -3.93 4.06
CA LEU A 45 3.29 -4.74 4.06
C LEU A 45 2.96 -5.30 5.46
N ASP A 46 3.96 -5.74 6.22
CA ASP A 46 3.77 -6.20 7.60
C ASP A 46 3.35 -5.06 8.53
N LYS A 47 3.96 -3.88 8.39
CA LYS A 47 3.54 -2.68 9.11
C LYS A 47 2.07 -2.33 8.80
N MET A 48 1.67 -2.39 7.52
CA MET A 48 0.29 -2.17 7.09
C MET A 48 -0.65 -3.20 7.71
N LYS A 49 -0.28 -4.49 7.69
CA LYS A 49 -1.08 -5.58 8.28
C LYS A 49 -1.35 -5.34 9.77
N VAL A 50 -0.31 -4.99 10.54
CA VAL A 50 -0.43 -4.69 11.98
C VAL A 50 -1.36 -3.50 12.21
N PHE A 51 -1.20 -2.42 11.45
CA PHE A 51 -2.07 -1.26 11.57
C PHE A 51 -3.53 -1.58 11.22
N CYS A 52 -3.76 -2.27 10.10
CA CYS A 52 -5.09 -2.72 9.68
C CYS A 52 -5.78 -3.58 10.75
N GLN A 53 -5.06 -4.49 11.40
CA GLN A 53 -5.61 -5.30 12.50
C GLN A 53 -6.06 -4.40 13.66
N LYS A 54 -5.24 -3.44 14.08
CA LYS A 54 -5.56 -2.57 15.22
C LYS A 54 -6.78 -1.70 14.93
N VAL A 55 -6.89 -1.16 13.71
CA VAL A 55 -8.06 -0.36 13.30
C VAL A 55 -9.31 -1.23 13.21
N ARG A 56 -9.25 -2.37 12.52
CA ARG A 56 -10.41 -3.23 12.27
C ARG A 56 -10.94 -3.95 13.51
N SER A 57 -10.07 -4.30 14.46
CA SER A 57 -10.47 -4.85 15.76
C SER A 57 -11.11 -3.81 16.68
N GLY A 58 -10.87 -2.53 16.41
CA GLY A 58 -11.22 -1.45 17.32
C GLY A 58 -10.22 -1.25 18.45
N ASP A 59 -9.09 -1.95 18.47
CA ASP A 59 -8.01 -1.74 19.46
C ASP A 59 -7.37 -0.35 19.31
N TRP A 60 -7.34 0.19 18.09
CA TRP A 60 -6.91 1.56 17.85
C TRP A 60 -7.98 2.54 18.32
N LYS A 61 -7.68 3.28 19.38
CA LYS A 61 -8.60 4.26 19.97
C LYS A 61 -8.31 5.67 19.48
N GLY A 62 -9.37 6.44 19.27
CA GLY A 62 -9.29 7.89 19.19
C GLY A 62 -9.00 8.52 20.55
N PHE A 63 -8.85 9.84 20.58
CA PHE A 63 -8.43 10.57 21.78
C PHE A 63 -9.33 10.34 23.01
N SER A 64 -10.62 10.06 22.81
CA SER A 64 -11.60 9.82 23.88
C SER A 64 -11.81 8.34 24.21
N GLY A 65 -10.96 7.44 23.70
CA GLY A 65 -11.07 5.99 23.95
C GLY A 65 -12.05 5.25 23.03
N LYS A 66 -12.72 5.95 22.10
CA LYS A 66 -13.64 5.34 21.12
C LYS A 66 -12.87 4.66 19.99
N SER A 67 -13.39 3.53 19.51
CA SER A 67 -12.85 2.85 18.33
C SER A 67 -13.05 3.68 17.06
N ILE A 68 -12.17 3.50 16.07
CA ILE A 68 -12.29 4.15 14.76
C ILE A 68 -13.44 3.52 13.96
N THR A 69 -14.35 4.35 13.45
CA THR A 69 -15.47 3.93 12.58
C THR A 69 -15.31 4.39 11.14
N ASP A 70 -14.50 5.42 10.92
CA ASP A 70 -14.37 6.15 9.66
C ASP A 70 -12.89 6.44 9.38
N VAL A 71 -12.46 6.23 8.14
CA VAL A 71 -11.12 6.53 7.64
C VAL A 71 -11.24 7.55 6.51
N VAL A 72 -10.48 8.64 6.59
CA VAL A 72 -10.44 9.68 5.56
C VAL A 72 -9.08 9.63 4.88
N ASN A 73 -9.05 9.26 3.60
CA ASN A 73 -7.88 9.38 2.74
C ASN A 73 -7.84 10.80 2.16
N ILE A 74 -6.75 11.53 2.42
CA ILE A 74 -6.56 12.89 1.91
C ILE A 74 -5.46 12.85 0.86
N GLY A 75 -5.78 13.13 -0.39
CA GLY A 75 -4.83 12.97 -1.49
C GLY A 75 -5.36 13.45 -2.85
N ILE A 76 -4.45 13.51 -3.83
CA ILE A 76 -4.78 13.91 -5.21
C ILE A 76 -4.09 12.98 -6.21
N GLY A 77 -4.68 12.84 -7.40
CA GLY A 77 -4.10 12.11 -8.51
C GLY A 77 -3.85 10.64 -8.18
N GLY A 78 -2.60 10.18 -8.33
CA GLY A 78 -2.23 8.78 -8.09
C GLY A 78 -2.44 8.31 -6.64
N SER A 79 -2.46 9.23 -5.68
CA SER A 79 -2.68 8.94 -4.25
C SER A 79 -4.16 8.91 -3.86
N ASP A 80 -5.08 9.16 -4.79
CA ASP A 80 -6.53 9.20 -4.55
C ASP A 80 -7.29 8.21 -5.45
N LEU A 81 -7.11 8.32 -6.77
CA LEU A 81 -7.91 7.57 -7.75
C LEU A 81 -7.81 6.05 -7.57
N GLY A 82 -6.61 5.54 -7.25
CA GLY A 82 -6.40 4.10 -7.02
C GLY A 82 -7.17 3.59 -5.79
N PRO A 83 -6.90 4.15 -4.59
CA PRO A 83 -7.66 3.82 -3.38
C PRO A 83 -9.19 3.97 -3.54
N LEU A 84 -9.67 5.07 -4.12
CA LEU A 84 -11.10 5.29 -4.36
C LEU A 84 -11.69 4.18 -5.24
N MET A 85 -11.10 3.98 -6.43
CA MET A 85 -11.60 2.99 -7.39
C MET A 85 -11.63 1.58 -6.82
N VAL A 86 -10.57 1.15 -6.13
CA VAL A 86 -10.48 -0.22 -5.59
C VAL A 86 -11.47 -0.44 -4.44
N THR A 87 -11.66 0.54 -3.56
CA THR A 87 -12.62 0.40 -2.44
C THR A 87 -14.06 0.36 -2.91
N GLU A 88 -14.41 1.09 -3.97
CA GLU A 88 -15.73 1.02 -4.59
C GLU A 88 -15.93 -0.30 -5.34
N ALA A 89 -14.97 -0.74 -6.14
CA ALA A 89 -15.05 -2.01 -6.85
C ALA A 89 -15.15 -3.23 -5.91
N LEU A 90 -14.51 -3.18 -4.74
CA LEU A 90 -14.46 -4.25 -3.76
C LEU A 90 -15.43 -4.05 -2.59
N LYS A 91 -16.45 -3.19 -2.72
CA LYS A 91 -17.46 -2.94 -1.67
C LYS A 91 -18.03 -4.21 -1.02
N PRO A 92 -18.34 -5.30 -1.76
CA PRO A 92 -18.86 -6.54 -1.15
C PRO A 92 -17.91 -7.21 -0.16
N TYR A 93 -16.61 -6.94 -0.23
CA TYR A 93 -15.58 -7.48 0.66
C TYR A 93 -15.29 -6.60 1.88
N SER A 94 -16.05 -5.51 2.08
CA SER A 94 -15.75 -4.51 3.11
C SER A 94 -16.36 -4.79 4.49
N THR A 95 -17.13 -5.89 4.65
CA THR A 95 -17.81 -6.24 5.91
C THR A 95 -16.85 -6.27 7.10
N GLY A 96 -17.27 -5.65 8.21
CA GLY A 96 -16.46 -5.50 9.42
C GLY A 96 -15.28 -4.52 9.29
N GLY A 97 -15.18 -3.77 8.18
CA GLY A 97 -14.25 -2.66 8.03
C GLY A 97 -14.86 -1.31 8.39
N PRO A 98 -14.02 -0.27 8.62
CA PRO A 98 -14.51 1.09 8.79
C PRO A 98 -15.09 1.65 7.48
N LYS A 99 -15.91 2.68 7.57
CA LYS A 99 -16.30 3.49 6.41
C LYS A 99 -15.08 4.23 5.87
N VAL A 100 -15.02 4.41 4.56
CA VAL A 100 -13.91 5.09 3.89
C VAL A 100 -14.40 6.32 3.14
N TRP A 101 -13.64 7.40 3.24
CA TRP A 101 -13.88 8.70 2.63
C TRP A 101 -12.62 9.16 1.89
N PHE A 102 -12.80 9.96 0.85
CA PHE A 102 -11.73 10.46 -0.01
C PHE A 102 -11.88 11.98 -0.19
N VAL A 103 -10.80 12.73 0.04
CA VAL A 103 -10.75 14.21 0.04
C VAL A 103 -9.52 14.72 -0.71
#